data_AF-A0A2V1CJK3-F1
#
_entry.id   AF-A0A2V1CJK3-F1
#
_cell.length_a   1.000
_cell.length_b   1.000
_cell.length_c   1.000
_cell.angle_alpha   90.00
_cell.angle_beta   90.00
_cell.angle_gamma   90.00
#
_symmetry.space_group_name_H-M   'P 1'
#
loop_
_entity.id
_entity.type
_entity.pdbx_description
1 polymer ?
#
loop_
_entity_poly.entity_id
_entity_poly.type
_entity_poly.pdbx_seq_one_letter_code
_entity_poly.pdbx_strand_id
1 'polypeptide(L)'
;MAASKKSRRNGMKPLLKKRKLRRVKDDRHYKVPGFAAFSPHNVPIKKVGKGKRPKLVPCEEIVEPEKGIHSLAWAASIVPQNTGFLKLPFEVRVKIYEHAIEDFSCGEDPIEPRKKGDKFWSPGWPNIAEETTKFYQLSRQVYVDFVGSSLLYKFKSFSFDSPTLLLNYLCVINPLHKNAIRSITLNINFRPTCTTLPNKAFTFLSKCESLEELNINIYVPQDLCRYSPIFHPPANSNVNRLTYELSDNRVLQRIKDCETLKNIQGLKNFDLTFVLPDRISPHFNRHFPHHQFVRPVIEPSESTVAFYAEMKEVMESKK
;
A
#
# COMPACT_ATOMS: atom_id res chain seq x y z
N MET A 1 -67.37 -8.84 19.04
CA MET A 1 -66.95 -7.41 19.06
C MET A 1 -65.83 -7.25 20.08
N ALA A 2 -64.58 -7.19 19.64
CA ALA A 2 -63.41 -7.06 20.51
C ALA A 2 -62.66 -5.77 20.14
N ALA A 3 -62.55 -4.85 21.10
CA ALA A 3 -61.98 -3.53 20.91
C ALA A 3 -60.44 -3.58 20.94
N SER A 4 -59.82 -3.22 19.81
CA SER A 4 -58.36 -3.09 19.65
C SER A 4 -57.85 -1.79 20.28
N LYS A 5 -57.12 -1.89 21.40
CA LYS A 5 -56.39 -0.78 22.02
C LYS A 5 -55.09 -0.51 21.26
N LYS A 6 -55.05 0.57 20.49
CA LYS A 6 -53.82 1.09 19.85
C LYS A 6 -52.92 1.77 20.89
N SER A 7 -51.77 1.16 21.17
CA SER A 7 -50.66 1.72 21.95
C SER A 7 -49.92 2.78 21.13
N ARG A 8 -50.07 4.06 21.51
CA ARG A 8 -49.28 5.18 20.98
C ARG A 8 -47.94 5.24 21.72
N ARG A 9 -46.87 4.69 21.11
CA ARG A 9 -45.49 4.97 21.54
C ARG A 9 -45.03 6.29 20.93
N ASN A 10 -44.99 7.33 21.76
CA ASN A 10 -44.31 8.60 21.45
C ASN A 10 -42.79 8.38 21.52
N GLY A 11 -42.17 8.10 20.37
CA GLY A 11 -40.71 8.07 20.23
C GLY A 11 -40.16 9.49 20.14
N MET A 12 -39.63 10.02 21.24
CA MET A 12 -38.75 11.19 21.23
C MET A 12 -37.54 10.91 20.32
N LYS A 13 -37.45 11.65 19.20
CA LYS A 13 -36.23 11.66 18.38
C LYS A 13 -35.15 12.44 19.14
N PRO A 14 -33.92 11.91 19.31
CA PRO A 14 -32.84 12.69 19.89
C PRO A 14 -32.47 13.84 18.94
N LEU A 15 -32.61 15.07 19.45
CA LEU A 15 -32.12 16.29 18.81
C LEU A 15 -30.59 16.20 18.71
N LEU A 16 -30.09 15.68 17.58
CA LEU A 16 -28.70 15.83 17.17
C LEU A 16 -28.39 17.33 17.08
N LYS A 17 -27.70 17.86 18.10
CA LYS A 17 -27.13 19.21 18.10
C LYS A 17 -26.26 19.35 16.85
N LYS A 18 -26.78 20.03 15.83
CA LYS A 18 -26.01 20.46 14.65
C LYS A 18 -24.84 21.30 15.14
N ARG A 19 -23.66 20.71 15.17
CA ARG A 19 -22.40 21.42 15.43
C ARG A 19 -22.22 22.42 14.30
N LYS A 20 -22.30 23.72 14.60
CA LYS A 20 -22.04 24.79 13.64
C LYS A 20 -20.65 24.59 13.07
N LEU A 21 -20.55 24.26 11.77
CA LEU A 21 -19.33 24.40 11.00
C LEU A 21 -18.92 25.87 11.11
N ARG A 22 -17.88 26.17 11.89
CA ARG A 22 -17.27 27.51 11.87
C ARG A 22 -16.64 27.65 10.49
N ARG A 23 -17.29 28.45 9.64
CA ARG A 23 -16.69 29.01 8.43
C ARG A 23 -15.41 29.71 8.87
N VAL A 24 -14.27 29.19 8.44
CA VAL A 24 -12.99 29.89 8.49
C VAL A 24 -13.11 31.05 7.50
N LYS A 25 -13.53 32.21 8.01
CA LYS A 25 -13.33 33.51 7.37
C LYS A 25 -11.99 34.02 7.87
N ASP A 26 -10.99 33.92 7.02
CA ASP A 26 -10.02 34.99 6.73
C ASP A 26 -8.87 34.33 5.97
N ASP A 27 -8.87 34.59 4.66
CA ASP A 27 -7.87 34.19 3.68
C ASP A 27 -6.61 35.06 3.84
N ARG A 28 -6.04 35.04 5.05
CA ARG A 28 -4.75 35.65 5.34
C ARG A 28 -3.72 34.54 5.45
N HIS A 29 -3.23 34.12 4.28
CA HIS A 29 -1.95 33.44 4.20
C HIS A 29 -0.88 34.39 4.77
N TYR A 30 -0.50 34.17 6.04
CA TYR A 30 0.77 34.71 6.52
C TYR A 30 1.86 34.08 5.63
N LYS A 31 2.53 34.91 4.82
CA LYS A 31 3.77 34.52 4.16
C LYS A 31 4.73 34.09 5.26
N VAL A 32 4.88 32.79 5.45
CA VAL A 32 6.00 32.25 6.22
C VAL A 32 7.26 32.73 5.47
N PRO A 33 8.18 33.46 6.13
CA PRO A 33 9.42 33.89 5.48
C PRO A 33 10.07 32.65 4.89
N GLY A 34 10.33 32.66 3.59
CA GLY A 34 10.84 31.50 2.87
C GLY A 34 12.03 30.90 3.59
N PHE A 35 11.91 29.64 3.99
CA PHE A 35 12.99 28.87 4.56
C PHE A 35 13.94 28.48 3.42
N ALA A 36 14.78 29.43 3.01
CA ALA A 36 15.79 29.25 1.96
C ALA A 36 17.03 28.56 2.54
N ALA A 37 16.86 27.32 3.04
CA ALA A 37 17.93 26.57 3.71
C ALA A 37 19.13 26.23 2.80
N PHE A 38 18.96 26.35 1.49
CA PHE A 38 19.96 25.94 0.50
C PHE A 38 20.34 27.06 -0.48
N SER A 39 19.98 28.32 -0.19
CA SER A 39 20.49 29.43 -1.01
C SER A 39 21.97 29.66 -0.66
N PRO A 40 22.91 29.56 -1.63
CA PRO A 40 24.34 29.71 -1.37
C PRO A 40 24.73 31.11 -0.87
N HIS A 41 23.80 32.07 -0.90
CA HIS A 41 24.01 33.44 -0.43
C HIS A 41 23.39 33.73 0.95
N ASN A 42 22.67 32.77 1.55
CA ASN A 42 22.10 32.91 2.89
C ASN A 42 22.76 31.92 3.86
N VAL A 43 24.02 32.18 4.21
CA VAL A 43 24.65 31.50 5.34
C VAL A 43 23.94 31.97 6.61
N PRO A 44 23.43 31.06 7.47
CA PRO A 44 22.77 31.45 8.71
C PRO A 44 23.75 32.20 9.61
N ILE A 45 23.60 33.51 9.70
CA ILE A 45 24.34 34.36 10.63
C ILE A 45 23.85 33.99 12.03
N LYS A 46 24.57 33.08 12.70
CA LYS A 46 24.45 32.90 14.15
C LYS A 46 24.73 34.28 14.76
N LYS A 47 23.71 34.90 15.37
CA LYS A 47 23.92 36.05 16.26
C LYS A 47 24.76 35.56 17.44
N VAL A 48 26.08 35.64 17.28
CA VAL A 48 27.03 35.40 18.35
C VAL A 48 26.89 36.58 19.30
N GLY A 49 26.42 36.33 20.52
CA GLY A 49 26.54 37.33 21.60
C GLY A 49 27.99 37.78 21.68
N LYS A 50 28.22 39.10 21.66
CA LYS A 50 29.56 39.72 21.71
C LYS A 50 30.41 39.01 22.78
N GLY A 51 31.49 38.36 22.35
CA GLY A 51 32.54 37.84 23.25
C GLY A 51 32.77 36.33 23.26
N LYS A 52 31.97 35.49 22.62
CA LYS A 52 32.25 34.03 22.57
C LYS A 52 32.82 33.61 21.21
N ARG A 53 34.11 33.26 21.18
CA ARG A 53 34.75 32.64 20.01
C ARG A 53 33.98 31.36 19.64
N PRO A 54 33.62 31.14 18.37
CA PRO A 54 33.01 29.88 17.96
C PRO A 54 33.98 28.74 18.30
N LYS A 55 33.52 27.79 19.11
CA LYS A 55 34.24 26.53 19.30
C LYS A 55 34.19 25.80 17.95
N LEU A 56 35.30 25.85 17.21
CA LEU A 56 35.54 24.95 16.11
C LEU A 56 35.60 23.55 16.71
N VAL A 57 34.64 22.71 16.34
CA VAL A 57 34.70 21.28 16.65
C VAL A 57 35.73 20.71 15.68
N PRO A 58 36.85 20.17 16.16
CA PRO A 58 37.78 19.47 15.28
C PRO A 58 37.04 18.26 14.69
N CYS A 59 36.80 18.30 13.39
CA CYS A 59 36.35 17.12 12.65
C CYS A 59 37.59 16.25 12.45
N GLU A 60 37.69 15.18 13.23
CA GLU A 60 38.64 14.12 12.92
C GLU A 60 38.23 13.48 11.59
N GLU A 61 39.18 13.32 10.69
CA GLU A 61 38.98 12.68 9.40
C GLU A 61 38.59 11.22 9.65
N ILE A 62 37.33 10.89 9.38
CA ILE A 62 36.81 9.54 9.53
C ILE A 62 37.46 8.71 8.43
N VAL A 63 38.44 7.89 8.80
CA VAL A 63 39.08 6.93 7.90
C VAL A 63 38.02 5.99 7.36
N GLU A 64 37.86 5.97 6.03
CA GLU A 64 36.93 5.04 5.39
C GLU A 64 37.33 3.61 5.74
N PRO A 65 36.39 2.77 6.22
CA PRO A 65 36.70 1.42 6.62
C PRO A 65 37.19 0.61 5.41
N GLU A 66 38.41 0.08 5.48
CA GLU A 66 39.05 -0.73 4.42
C GLU A 66 38.27 -2.01 4.04
N LYS A 67 37.30 -2.39 4.85
CA LYS A 67 36.44 -3.57 4.63
C LYS A 67 34.99 -3.12 4.63
N GLY A 68 34.25 -3.53 3.58
CA GLY A 68 32.88 -3.10 3.35
C GLY A 68 31.95 -3.27 4.56
N ILE A 69 30.81 -2.58 4.51
CA ILE A 69 29.75 -2.49 5.55
C ILE A 69 29.27 -3.83 6.12
N HIS A 70 29.60 -4.96 5.50
CA HIS A 70 29.28 -6.31 5.96
C HIS A 70 30.37 -6.94 6.85
N SER A 71 31.46 -6.23 7.14
CA SER A 71 32.52 -6.77 8.00
C SER A 71 32.18 -6.65 9.49
N LEU A 72 32.50 -7.68 10.27
CA LEU A 72 32.41 -7.64 11.75
C LEU A 72 33.21 -6.46 12.34
N ALA A 73 34.30 -6.07 11.70
CA ALA A 73 35.11 -4.91 12.08
C ALA A 73 34.35 -3.59 11.91
N TRP A 74 33.54 -3.45 10.85
CA TRP A 74 32.67 -2.29 10.65
C TRP A 74 31.58 -2.21 11.72
N ALA A 75 30.93 -3.34 12.03
CA ALA A 75 29.94 -3.37 13.12
C ALA A 75 30.58 -3.02 14.48
N ALA A 76 31.80 -3.52 14.73
CA ALA A 76 32.55 -3.23 15.95
C ALA A 76 33.08 -1.79 16.04
N SER A 77 33.21 -1.07 14.92
CA SER A 77 33.64 0.33 14.90
C SER A 77 32.51 1.33 15.12
N ILE A 78 31.24 0.89 15.18
CA ILE A 78 30.10 1.74 15.51
C ILE A 78 30.17 2.11 16.99
N VAL A 79 30.74 3.28 17.28
CA VAL A 79 30.79 3.84 18.63
C VAL A 79 29.39 4.26 19.07
N PRO A 80 28.90 3.85 20.26
CA PRO A 80 27.63 4.30 20.80
C PRO A 80 27.56 5.83 20.84
N GLN A 81 26.63 6.39 20.09
CA GLN A 81 26.40 7.84 20.07
C GLN A 81 25.65 8.23 21.34
N ASN A 82 26.12 9.24 22.08
CA ASN A 82 25.40 9.84 23.22
C ASN A 82 24.15 10.65 22.81
N THR A 83 23.77 10.60 21.54
CA THR A 83 22.61 11.30 20.99
C THR A 83 21.43 10.34 20.88
N GLY A 84 20.32 10.67 21.55
CA GLY A 84 19.10 9.86 21.45
C GLY A 84 18.52 9.88 20.03
N PHE A 85 17.73 8.86 19.68
CA PHE A 85 17.14 8.67 18.34
C PHE A 85 16.55 9.94 17.70
N LEU A 86 15.82 10.76 18.48
CA LEU A 86 15.21 12.00 18.00
C LEU A 86 16.20 13.13 17.65
N LYS A 87 17.46 13.02 18.04
CA LYS A 87 18.52 13.97 17.69
C LYS A 87 19.18 13.65 16.35
N LEU A 88 18.94 12.46 15.79
CA LEU A 88 19.41 12.10 14.46
C LEU A 88 18.74 13.02 13.41
N PRO A 89 19.40 13.33 12.27
CA PRO A 89 18.77 14.01 11.15
C PRO A 89 17.50 13.28 10.69
N PHE A 90 16.52 14.02 10.16
CA PHE A 90 15.23 13.46 9.77
C PHE A 90 15.38 12.34 8.73
N GLU A 91 16.28 12.53 7.78
CA GLU A 91 16.59 11.59 6.69
C GLU A 91 17.09 10.25 7.24
N VAL A 92 17.96 10.30 8.25
CA VAL A 92 18.47 9.11 8.95
C VAL A 92 17.33 8.41 9.69
N ARG A 93 16.45 9.16 10.36
CA ARG A 93 15.27 8.57 11.04
C ARG A 93 14.33 7.91 10.03
N VAL A 94 14.08 8.54 8.88
CA VAL A 94 13.27 7.96 7.79
C VAL A 94 13.85 6.64 7.32
N LYS A 95 15.18 6.55 7.14
CA LYS A 95 15.84 5.28 6.76
C LYS A 95 15.70 4.20 7.83
N ILE A 96 15.78 4.57 9.11
CA ILE A 96 15.54 3.62 10.21
C ILE A 96 14.08 3.14 10.19
N TYR A 97 13.11 4.04 9.96
CA TYR A 97 11.71 3.64 9.85
C TYR A 97 11.44 2.77 8.62
N GLU A 98 12.06 3.07 7.48
CA GLU A 98 11.99 2.28 6.24
C GLU A 98 12.43 0.84 6.52
N HIS A 99 13.62 0.65 7.10
CA HIS A 99 14.08 -0.69 7.50
C HIS A 99 13.15 -1.36 8.53
N ALA A 100 12.60 -0.61 9.50
CA ALA A 100 11.67 -1.19 10.47
C ALA A 100 10.34 -1.66 9.82
N ILE A 101 9.90 -0.97 8.77
CA ILE A 101 8.69 -1.32 8.01
C ILE A 101 8.98 -2.50 7.06
N GLU A 102 10.13 -2.51 6.39
CA GLU A 102 10.46 -3.55 5.41
C GLU A 102 10.81 -4.89 6.07
N ASP A 103 11.58 -4.87 7.16
CA ASP A 103 12.39 -6.03 7.57
C ASP A 103 11.90 -6.70 8.87
N PHE A 104 11.69 -5.94 9.94
CA PHE A 104 11.71 -6.53 11.31
C PHE A 104 10.36 -6.76 12.00
N SER A 105 9.29 -6.01 11.68
CA SER A 105 8.10 -5.98 12.57
C SER A 105 6.76 -6.00 11.85
N CYS A 106 6.76 -5.81 10.53
CA CYS A 106 5.54 -5.43 9.81
C CYS A 106 5.13 -6.44 8.73
N GLY A 107 5.86 -7.56 8.59
CA GLY A 107 5.67 -8.60 7.58
C GLY A 107 5.90 -8.11 6.14
N GLU A 108 6.13 -9.00 5.18
CA GLU A 108 6.15 -8.62 3.75
C GLU A 108 4.73 -8.47 3.17
N ASP A 109 3.73 -8.94 3.91
CA ASP A 109 2.37 -9.03 3.43
C ASP A 109 1.73 -7.65 3.18
N PRO A 110 0.92 -7.52 2.11
CA PRO A 110 0.23 -6.29 1.80
C PRO A 110 -0.79 -5.94 2.90
N ILE A 111 -1.03 -4.64 3.06
CA ILE A 111 -2.03 -4.12 3.98
C ILE A 111 -3.40 -4.14 3.31
N GLU A 112 -4.39 -4.75 3.97
CA GLU A 112 -5.79 -4.73 3.58
C GLU A 112 -6.56 -3.66 4.36
N PRO A 113 -7.09 -2.63 3.70
CA PRO A 113 -7.96 -1.66 4.37
C PRO A 113 -9.34 -2.26 4.68
N ARG A 114 -9.82 -2.08 5.91
CA ARG A 114 -11.14 -2.57 6.33
C ARG A 114 -12.05 -1.44 6.80
N LYS A 115 -13.36 -1.66 6.65
CA LYS A 115 -14.39 -0.66 6.99
C LYS A 115 -14.74 -0.60 8.49
N LYS A 116 -14.47 -1.65 9.29
CA LYS A 116 -14.93 -1.75 10.69
C LYS A 116 -13.83 -2.27 11.62
N GLY A 117 -13.74 -1.67 12.81
CA GLY A 117 -12.83 -2.05 13.89
C GLY A 117 -11.39 -1.76 13.50
N ASP A 118 -10.72 -2.81 13.02
CA ASP A 118 -9.32 -2.80 12.62
C ASP A 118 -9.21 -2.22 11.23
N LYS A 119 -8.96 -0.90 11.14
CA LYS A 119 -8.90 -0.15 9.87
C LYS A 119 -7.95 -0.77 8.85
N PHE A 120 -6.95 -1.52 9.32
CA PHE A 120 -5.94 -2.20 8.55
C PHE A 120 -5.76 -3.60 9.09
N TRP A 121 -5.56 -4.56 8.19
CA TRP A 121 -5.18 -5.92 8.52
C TRP A 121 -4.05 -6.36 7.60
N SER A 122 -3.11 -7.12 8.14
CA SER A 122 -2.09 -7.83 7.37
C SER A 122 -1.77 -9.12 8.13
N PRO A 123 -1.57 -10.27 7.46
CA PRO A 123 -1.21 -11.53 8.12
C PRO A 123 0.03 -11.39 9.02
N GLY A 124 1.11 -10.81 8.50
CA GLY A 124 2.34 -10.53 9.25
C GLY A 124 2.26 -9.33 10.19
N TRP A 125 1.16 -8.56 10.17
CA TRP A 125 0.99 -7.37 11.02
C TRP A 125 -0.47 -7.15 11.43
N PRO A 126 -0.98 -7.94 12.40
CA PRO A 126 -2.41 -8.01 12.68
C PRO A 126 -3.00 -6.72 13.29
N ASN A 127 -2.21 -5.97 14.08
CA ASN A 127 -2.67 -4.81 14.86
C ASN A 127 -1.94 -3.49 14.50
N ILE A 128 -1.79 -3.21 13.20
CA ILE A 128 -1.11 -2.00 12.68
C ILE A 128 -1.58 -0.72 13.37
N ALA A 129 -2.90 -0.58 13.57
CA ALA A 129 -3.48 0.61 14.20
C ALA A 129 -3.05 0.76 15.67
N GLU A 130 -3.00 -0.33 16.42
CA GLU A 130 -2.57 -0.30 17.82
C GLU A 130 -1.06 -0.03 17.91
N GLU A 131 -0.25 -0.70 17.11
CA GLU A 131 1.20 -0.52 17.12
C GLU A 131 1.62 0.89 16.70
N THR A 132 0.99 1.44 15.66
CA THR A 132 1.22 2.84 15.28
C THR A 132 0.78 3.82 16.37
N THR A 133 -0.21 3.49 17.21
CA THR A 133 -0.54 4.32 18.39
C THR A 133 0.50 4.20 19.52
N LYS A 134 1.23 3.09 19.64
CA LYS A 134 2.33 2.95 20.60
C LYS A 134 3.48 3.91 20.28
N PHE A 135 3.68 4.29 19.01
CA PHE A 135 4.64 5.36 18.67
C PHE A 135 4.32 6.70 19.32
N TYR A 136 3.05 7.00 19.53
CA TYR A 136 2.65 8.20 20.27
C TYR A 136 3.09 8.15 21.73
N GLN A 137 3.13 6.96 22.33
CA GLN A 137 3.61 6.75 23.70
C GLN A 137 5.12 6.91 23.83
N LEU A 138 5.89 6.61 22.77
CA LEU A 138 7.32 6.90 22.71
C LEU A 138 7.58 8.40 22.63
N SER A 139 6.98 9.07 21.64
CA SER A 139 7.01 10.52 21.48
C SER A 139 6.07 10.95 20.37
N ARG A 140 5.42 12.12 20.56
CA ARG A 140 4.61 12.76 19.51
C ARG A 140 5.39 12.96 18.21
N GLN A 141 6.69 13.25 18.28
CA GLN A 141 7.51 13.45 17.08
C GLN A 141 7.65 12.16 16.28
N VAL A 142 7.86 11.01 16.94
CA VAL A 142 7.96 9.70 16.27
C VAL A 142 6.65 9.39 15.55
N TYR A 143 5.51 9.61 16.22
CA TYR A 143 4.20 9.41 15.61
C TYR A 143 4.00 10.30 14.37
N VAL A 144 4.37 11.58 14.45
CA VAL A 144 4.25 12.52 13.32
C VAL A 144 5.20 12.15 12.19
N ASP A 145 6.45 11.81 12.49
CA ASP A 145 7.43 11.39 11.50
C ASP A 145 6.95 10.12 10.78
N PHE A 146 6.40 9.14 11.50
CA PHE A 146 5.94 7.88 10.94
C PHE A 146 4.59 7.98 10.21
N VAL A 147 3.54 8.38 10.93
CA VAL A 147 2.16 8.43 10.42
C VAL A 147 1.93 9.67 9.58
N GLY A 148 2.41 10.84 10.04
CA GLY A 148 2.21 12.11 9.37
C GLY A 148 2.97 12.23 8.05
N SER A 149 4.18 11.67 7.96
CA SER A 149 4.96 11.62 6.70
C SER A 149 4.50 10.51 5.76
N SER A 150 3.41 9.81 6.07
CA SER A 150 2.83 8.75 5.22
C SER A 150 3.80 7.61 4.90
N LEU A 151 4.78 7.32 5.78
CA LEU A 151 5.81 6.30 5.51
C LEU A 151 5.19 4.92 5.28
N LEU A 152 4.17 4.57 6.06
CA LEU A 152 3.40 3.34 5.88
C LEU A 152 2.87 3.20 4.45
N TYR A 153 2.32 4.28 3.89
CA TYR A 153 1.72 4.29 2.55
C TYR A 153 2.76 4.19 1.44
N LYS A 154 3.95 4.73 1.72
CA LYS A 154 5.07 4.75 0.80
C LYS A 154 5.75 3.39 0.66
N PHE A 155 5.88 2.65 1.77
CA PHE A 155 6.70 1.44 1.81
C PHE A 155 5.90 0.14 1.85
N LYS A 156 4.60 0.16 2.13
CA LYS A 156 3.75 -1.04 2.10
C LYS A 156 2.84 -1.06 0.89
N SER A 157 2.68 -2.26 0.32
CA SER A 157 1.68 -2.53 -0.72
C SER A 157 0.29 -2.62 -0.09
N PHE A 158 -0.72 -2.14 -0.81
CA PHE A 158 -2.11 -2.18 -0.38
C PHE A 158 -2.91 -3.18 -1.19
N SER A 159 -3.51 -4.17 -0.53
CA SER A 159 -4.38 -5.17 -1.15
C SER A 159 -5.84 -4.76 -1.02
N PHE A 160 -6.58 -4.81 -2.13
CA PHE A 160 -8.01 -4.54 -2.18
C PHE A 160 -8.76 -5.72 -2.77
N ASP A 161 -9.65 -6.31 -1.98
CA ASP A 161 -10.49 -7.44 -2.40
C ASP A 161 -11.54 -7.11 -3.45
N SER A 162 -11.78 -5.82 -3.69
CA SER A 162 -12.68 -5.39 -4.75
C SER A 162 -12.41 -3.96 -5.20
N PRO A 163 -12.78 -3.61 -6.45
CA PRO A 163 -12.72 -2.22 -6.94
C PRO A 163 -13.58 -1.26 -6.09
N THR A 164 -14.68 -1.75 -5.55
CA THR A 164 -15.57 -0.96 -4.67
C THR A 164 -14.90 -0.63 -3.34
N LEU A 165 -14.12 -1.57 -2.77
CA LEU A 165 -13.36 -1.31 -1.54
C LEU A 165 -12.27 -0.27 -1.78
N LEU A 166 -11.52 -0.43 -2.88
CA LEU A 166 -10.50 0.53 -3.33
C LEU A 166 -11.06 1.94 -3.44
N LEU A 167 -12.17 2.12 -4.18
CA LEU A 167 -12.80 3.42 -4.34
C LEU A 167 -13.29 4.01 -3.00
N ASN A 168 -13.96 3.20 -2.18
CA ASN A 168 -14.44 3.67 -0.88
C ASN A 168 -13.29 4.12 0.03
N TYR A 169 -12.17 3.42 -0.01
CA TYR A 169 -11.01 3.74 0.79
C TYR A 169 -10.29 4.99 0.27
N LEU A 170 -9.87 4.99 -1.00
CA LEU A 170 -9.08 6.07 -1.58
C LEU A 170 -9.84 7.41 -1.64
N CYS A 171 -11.18 7.39 -1.70
CA CYS A 171 -12.00 8.60 -1.63
C CYS A 171 -12.09 9.22 -0.23
N VAL A 172 -11.80 8.47 0.84
CA VAL A 172 -12.01 8.90 2.23
C VAL A 172 -10.69 9.20 2.95
N ILE A 173 -9.59 8.58 2.54
CA ILE A 173 -8.29 8.81 3.18
C ILE A 173 -7.78 10.24 2.96
N ASN A 174 -6.85 10.65 3.82
CA ASN A 174 -6.16 11.92 3.68
C ASN A 174 -5.50 12.01 2.29
N PRO A 175 -5.72 13.10 1.51
CA PRO A 175 -5.10 13.28 0.20
C PRO A 175 -3.58 13.12 0.19
N LEU A 176 -2.88 13.52 1.26
CA LEU A 176 -1.43 13.33 1.39
C LEU A 176 -1.05 11.85 1.44
N HIS A 177 -1.81 11.05 2.19
CA HIS A 177 -1.58 9.61 2.29
C HIS A 177 -1.91 8.91 0.98
N LYS A 178 -3.00 9.33 0.33
CA LYS A 178 -3.40 8.82 -0.99
C LYS A 178 -2.28 9.02 -2.01
N ASN A 179 -1.69 10.21 -2.04
CA ASN A 179 -0.59 10.54 -2.94
C ASN A 179 0.73 9.89 -2.51
N ALA A 180 0.79 9.23 -1.37
CA ALA A 180 1.98 8.49 -0.94
C ALA A 180 1.92 6.99 -1.29
N ILE A 181 0.75 6.48 -1.71
CA ILE A 181 0.60 5.06 -2.06
C ILE A 181 1.38 4.76 -3.34
N ARG A 182 2.32 3.82 -3.24
CA ARG A 182 3.19 3.41 -4.36
C ARG A 182 2.84 2.06 -4.96
N SER A 183 2.30 1.14 -4.16
CA SER A 183 2.04 -0.24 -4.60
C SER A 183 0.61 -0.64 -4.26
N ILE A 184 -0.13 -1.10 -5.26
CA ILE A 184 -1.52 -1.55 -5.11
C ILE A 184 -1.67 -2.93 -5.73
N THR A 185 -2.25 -3.85 -4.96
CA THR A 185 -2.79 -5.12 -5.44
C THR A 185 -4.31 -5.04 -5.47
N LEU A 186 -4.91 -5.22 -6.63
CA LEU A 186 -6.36 -5.15 -6.85
C LEU A 186 -6.93 -6.49 -7.27
N ASN A 187 -7.77 -7.07 -6.43
CA ASN A 187 -8.53 -8.28 -6.73
C ASN A 187 -9.82 -7.92 -7.47
N ILE A 188 -10.04 -8.53 -8.63
CA ILE A 188 -11.24 -8.35 -9.47
C ILE A 188 -11.90 -9.71 -9.64
N ASN A 189 -13.09 -9.87 -9.06
CA ASN A 189 -13.91 -11.04 -9.29
C ASN A 189 -14.62 -10.93 -10.64
N PHE A 190 -14.17 -11.70 -11.62
CA PHE A 190 -14.84 -11.76 -12.91
C PHE A 190 -16.08 -12.65 -12.77
N ARG A 191 -17.23 -12.16 -13.24
CA ARG A 191 -18.45 -12.97 -13.34
C ARG A 191 -18.82 -13.08 -14.81
N PRO A 192 -19.35 -14.22 -15.29
CA PRO A 192 -19.73 -14.37 -16.69
C PRO A 192 -20.74 -13.31 -17.13
N THR A 193 -21.62 -12.91 -16.20
CA THR A 193 -22.64 -11.88 -16.42
C THR A 193 -22.12 -10.44 -16.31
N CYS A 194 -20.92 -10.22 -15.79
CA CYS A 194 -20.36 -8.87 -15.66
C CYS A 194 -19.97 -8.37 -17.05
N THR A 195 -20.62 -7.34 -17.57
CA THR A 195 -20.37 -6.86 -18.93
C THR A 195 -19.18 -5.91 -19.03
N THR A 196 -18.80 -5.26 -17.91
CA THR A 196 -17.81 -4.19 -17.90
C THR A 196 -16.79 -4.36 -16.79
N LEU A 197 -15.53 -4.03 -17.11
CA LEU A 197 -14.49 -3.85 -16.10
C LEU A 197 -14.78 -2.63 -15.19
N PRO A 198 -14.14 -2.53 -14.02
CA PRO A 198 -14.40 -1.47 -13.06
C PRO A 198 -13.76 -0.13 -13.50
N ASN A 199 -14.26 0.46 -14.58
CA ASN A 199 -13.70 1.66 -15.22
C ASN A 199 -13.50 2.82 -14.23
N LYS A 200 -14.41 3.00 -13.27
CA LYS A 200 -14.29 4.04 -12.24
C LYS A 200 -13.05 3.88 -11.36
N ALA A 201 -12.68 2.63 -11.02
CA ALA A 201 -11.48 2.36 -10.23
C ALA A 201 -10.22 2.65 -11.05
N PHE A 202 -10.18 2.22 -12.32
CA PHE A 202 -9.03 2.50 -13.20
C PHE A 202 -8.86 3.98 -13.51
N THR A 203 -9.95 4.71 -13.78
CA THR A 203 -9.92 6.18 -13.93
C THR A 203 -9.45 6.90 -12.66
N PHE A 204 -9.68 6.29 -11.49
CA PHE A 204 -9.16 6.84 -10.25
C PHE A 204 -7.66 6.56 -10.10
N LEU A 205 -7.24 5.32 -10.37
CA LEU A 205 -5.83 4.91 -10.33
C LEU A 205 -4.96 5.68 -11.33
N SER A 206 -5.49 6.00 -12.51
CA SER A 206 -4.77 6.82 -13.51
C SER A 206 -4.48 8.25 -13.04
N LYS A 207 -5.07 8.69 -11.92
CA LYS A 207 -4.80 10.00 -11.29
C LYS A 207 -3.82 9.90 -10.11
N CYS A 208 -3.37 8.71 -9.76
CA CYS A 208 -2.42 8.50 -8.68
C CYS A 208 -0.99 8.61 -9.25
N GLU A 209 -0.46 9.84 -9.31
CA GLU A 209 0.86 10.13 -9.91
C GLU A 209 2.03 9.41 -9.21
N SER A 210 1.88 9.09 -7.93
CA SER A 210 2.91 8.39 -7.15
C SER A 210 2.80 6.86 -7.21
N LEU A 211 1.82 6.32 -7.93
CA LEU A 211 1.67 4.89 -8.07
C LEU A 211 2.79 4.35 -8.94
N GLU A 212 3.61 3.47 -8.38
CA GLU A 212 4.77 2.88 -9.05
C GLU A 212 4.51 1.42 -9.43
N GLU A 213 3.68 0.71 -8.66
CA GLU A 213 3.41 -0.71 -8.85
C GLU A 213 1.91 -0.99 -8.81
N LEU A 214 1.43 -1.75 -9.79
CA LEU A 214 0.05 -2.18 -9.86
C LEU A 214 -0.03 -3.67 -10.22
N ASN A 215 -0.54 -4.46 -9.28
CA ASN A 215 -0.83 -5.87 -9.48
C ASN A 215 -2.35 -6.05 -9.58
N ILE A 216 -2.84 -6.64 -10.67
CA ILE A 216 -4.26 -6.92 -10.86
C ILE A 216 -4.45 -8.43 -10.86
N ASN A 217 -5.22 -8.94 -9.90
CA ASN A 217 -5.57 -10.34 -9.81
C ASN A 217 -7.01 -10.52 -10.27
N ILE A 218 -7.21 -11.15 -11.43
CA ILE A 218 -8.53 -11.43 -11.98
C ILE A 218 -8.94 -12.85 -11.59
N TYR A 219 -9.93 -12.96 -10.71
CA TYR A 219 -10.50 -14.23 -10.31
C TYR A 219 -11.50 -14.69 -11.38
N VAL A 220 -11.15 -15.75 -12.09
CA VAL A 220 -11.92 -16.29 -13.22
C VAL A 220 -12.68 -17.53 -12.77
N PRO A 221 -14.02 -17.58 -12.92
CA PRO A 221 -14.77 -18.76 -12.53
C PRO A 221 -14.44 -19.93 -13.45
N GLN A 222 -14.46 -21.13 -12.87
CA GLN A 222 -13.90 -22.33 -13.50
C GLN A 222 -14.61 -22.73 -14.80
N ASP A 223 -15.88 -22.34 -14.96
CA ASP A 223 -16.67 -22.56 -16.18
C ASP A 223 -16.14 -21.79 -17.40
N LEU A 224 -15.32 -20.76 -17.19
CA LEU A 224 -14.65 -20.01 -18.26
C LEU A 224 -13.24 -20.54 -18.56
N CYS A 225 -12.75 -21.49 -17.76
CA CYS A 225 -11.43 -22.08 -17.92
C CYS A 225 -11.54 -23.49 -18.51
N ARG A 226 -10.69 -23.81 -19.48
CA ARG A 226 -10.55 -25.15 -20.02
C ARG A 226 -9.48 -25.84 -19.21
N TYR A 227 -9.84 -26.99 -18.66
CA TYR A 227 -8.87 -27.87 -18.06
C TYR A 227 -7.90 -28.36 -19.14
N SER A 228 -6.62 -28.08 -18.97
CA SER A 228 -5.56 -28.59 -19.81
C SER A 228 -4.73 -29.53 -18.94
N PRO A 229 -4.85 -30.87 -19.09
CA PRO A 229 -3.99 -31.81 -18.39
C PRO A 229 -2.60 -31.75 -19.02
N ILE A 230 -1.89 -30.64 -18.87
CA ILE A 230 -0.48 -30.61 -19.22
C ILE A 230 0.26 -31.30 -18.08
N PHE A 231 0.52 -32.58 -18.27
CA PHE A 231 1.47 -33.32 -17.46
C PHE A 231 2.85 -32.74 -17.77
N HIS A 232 3.27 -31.73 -17.02
CA HIS A 232 4.67 -31.45 -16.83
C HIS A 232 5.13 -32.32 -15.66
N PRO A 233 5.72 -33.50 -15.87
CA PRO A 233 6.55 -34.10 -14.83
C PRO A 233 7.79 -33.21 -14.71
N PRO A 234 7.95 -32.39 -13.67
CA PRO A 234 9.26 -31.81 -13.44
C PRO A 234 10.19 -32.97 -13.13
N ALA A 235 11.41 -32.95 -13.67
CA ALA A 235 12.38 -34.03 -13.54
C ALA A 235 12.65 -34.48 -12.08
N ASN A 236 12.23 -33.71 -11.07
CA ASN A 236 12.43 -34.00 -9.64
C ASN A 236 11.29 -33.57 -8.69
N SER A 237 10.04 -33.39 -9.14
CA SER A 237 8.94 -32.96 -8.24
C SER A 237 7.64 -33.74 -8.46
N ASN A 238 7.18 -34.47 -7.44
CA ASN A 238 5.92 -35.23 -7.45
C ASN A 238 4.66 -34.35 -7.36
N VAL A 239 4.78 -33.03 -7.56
CA VAL A 239 3.66 -32.11 -7.48
C VAL A 239 3.03 -32.00 -8.87
N ASN A 240 1.92 -32.73 -9.07
CA ASN A 240 1.04 -32.54 -10.21
C ASN A 240 0.50 -31.10 -10.17
N ARG A 241 1.08 -30.21 -11.00
CA ARG A 241 0.51 -28.88 -11.23
C ARG A 241 -0.60 -29.02 -12.26
N LEU A 242 -1.83 -28.73 -11.83
CA LEU A 242 -2.96 -28.60 -12.74
C LEU A 242 -2.86 -27.23 -13.40
N THR A 243 -2.60 -27.20 -14.71
CA THR A 243 -2.68 -25.98 -15.50
C THR A 243 -4.11 -25.80 -16.03
N TYR A 244 -4.52 -24.54 -16.12
CA TYR A 244 -5.80 -24.16 -16.68
C TYR A 244 -5.54 -23.15 -17.77
N GLU A 245 -6.27 -23.26 -18.86
CA GLU A 245 -6.22 -22.29 -19.94
C GLU A 245 -7.51 -21.47 -19.93
N LEU A 246 -7.41 -20.17 -20.19
CA LEU A 246 -8.60 -19.35 -20.43
C LEU A 246 -9.21 -19.75 -21.78
N SER A 247 -10.31 -20.50 -21.74
CA SER A 247 -11.07 -20.88 -22.95
C SER A 247 -11.84 -19.70 -23.54
N ASP A 248 -12.26 -18.76 -22.71
CA ASP A 248 -13.09 -17.64 -23.14
C ASP A 248 -12.26 -16.38 -23.41
N ASN A 249 -12.00 -16.13 -24.71
CA ASN A 249 -11.33 -14.91 -25.20
C ASN A 249 -12.08 -13.62 -24.80
N ARG A 250 -13.34 -13.67 -24.36
CA ARG A 250 -14.09 -12.48 -23.92
C ARG A 250 -13.43 -11.80 -22.72
N VAL A 251 -12.79 -12.56 -21.82
CA VAL A 251 -12.10 -11.97 -20.66
C VAL A 251 -10.94 -11.11 -21.15
N LEU A 252 -10.07 -11.69 -21.99
CA LEU A 252 -8.92 -11.00 -22.57
C LEU A 252 -9.35 -9.81 -23.43
N GLN A 253 -10.35 -9.99 -24.29
CA GLN A 253 -10.86 -8.94 -25.16
C GLN A 253 -11.39 -7.75 -24.34
N ARG A 254 -12.12 -8.00 -23.24
CA ARG A 254 -12.60 -6.91 -22.37
C ARG A 254 -11.48 -6.14 -21.69
N ILE A 255 -10.39 -6.81 -21.31
CA ILE A 255 -9.22 -6.14 -20.74
C ILE A 255 -8.53 -5.32 -21.84
N LYS A 256 -8.39 -5.90 -23.04
CA LYS A 256 -7.83 -5.22 -24.22
C LYS A 256 -8.63 -3.96 -24.61
N ASP A 257 -9.95 -4.02 -24.50
CA ASP A 257 -10.85 -2.91 -24.83
C ASP A 257 -11.00 -1.89 -23.69
N CYS A 258 -10.37 -2.14 -22.53
CA CYS A 258 -10.44 -1.24 -21.39
C CYS A 258 -9.51 -0.03 -21.54
N GLU A 259 -9.98 1.01 -22.22
CA GLU A 259 -9.23 2.26 -22.38
C GLU A 259 -8.78 2.87 -21.04
N THR A 260 -9.63 2.82 -20.02
CA THR A 260 -9.29 3.38 -18.70
C THR A 260 -8.12 2.70 -18.02
N LEU A 261 -7.85 1.43 -18.32
CA LEU A 261 -6.70 0.70 -17.82
C LEU A 261 -5.42 1.14 -18.54
N LYS A 262 -5.49 1.34 -19.86
CA LYS A 262 -4.38 1.87 -20.68
C LYS A 262 -3.98 3.31 -20.33
N ASN A 263 -4.89 4.04 -19.69
CA ASN A 263 -4.62 5.41 -19.22
C ASN A 263 -3.77 5.45 -17.94
N ILE A 264 -3.56 4.30 -17.28
CA ILE A 264 -2.62 4.21 -16.16
C ILE A 264 -1.22 4.10 -16.76
N GLN A 265 -0.40 5.13 -16.55
CA GLN A 265 0.94 5.27 -17.14
C GLN A 265 1.96 5.61 -16.05
N GLY A 266 3.24 5.42 -16.34
CA GLY A 266 4.35 5.76 -15.43
C GLY A 266 4.63 4.72 -14.36
N LEU A 267 4.04 3.52 -14.47
CA LEU A 267 4.33 2.41 -13.57
C LEU A 267 5.76 1.92 -13.78
N LYS A 268 6.43 1.55 -12.69
CA LYS A 268 7.69 0.80 -12.71
C LYS A 268 7.46 -0.69 -12.87
N ASN A 269 6.35 -1.20 -12.34
CA ASN A 269 5.98 -2.59 -12.43
C ASN A 269 4.47 -2.72 -12.62
N PHE A 270 4.08 -3.50 -13.62
CA PHE A 270 2.70 -3.92 -13.83
C PHE A 270 2.62 -5.43 -13.92
N ASP A 271 1.74 -6.03 -13.12
CA ASP A 271 1.43 -7.45 -13.17
C ASP A 271 -0.08 -7.68 -13.29
N LEU A 272 -0.45 -8.65 -14.11
CA LEU A 272 -1.83 -9.03 -14.37
C LEU A 272 -1.93 -10.54 -14.30
N THR A 273 -2.49 -11.07 -13.21
CA THR A 273 -2.59 -12.51 -12.99
C THR A 273 -4.03 -12.98 -13.09
N PHE A 274 -4.24 -14.15 -13.68
CA PHE A 274 -5.52 -14.84 -13.64
C PHE A 274 -5.48 -15.92 -12.55
N VAL A 275 -6.45 -15.85 -11.64
CA VAL A 275 -6.51 -16.71 -10.46
C VAL A 275 -7.80 -17.51 -10.51
N LEU A 276 -7.74 -18.81 -10.24
CA LEU A 276 -8.95 -19.58 -9.99
C LEU A 276 -9.44 -19.32 -8.57
N PRO A 277 -10.74 -19.08 -8.35
CA PRO A 277 -11.26 -19.01 -6.99
C PRO A 277 -10.98 -20.34 -6.31
N ASP A 278 -10.42 -20.28 -5.10
CA ASP A 278 -10.20 -21.46 -4.29
C ASP A 278 -11.53 -22.23 -4.20
N ARG A 279 -11.51 -23.53 -4.57
CA ARG A 279 -12.60 -24.45 -4.23
C ARG A 279 -12.56 -24.69 -2.72
N ILE A 280 -12.72 -23.65 -1.91
CA ILE A 280 -12.99 -23.80 -0.50
C ILE A 280 -14.40 -24.35 -0.46
N SER A 281 -14.50 -25.68 -0.43
CA SER A 281 -15.72 -26.34 -0.01
C SER A 281 -16.12 -25.67 1.31
N PRO A 282 -17.31 -25.04 1.41
CA PRO A 282 -17.67 -24.20 2.56
C PRO A 282 -17.63 -24.94 3.90
N HIS A 283 -17.45 -26.26 3.89
CA HIS A 283 -17.31 -27.12 5.05
C HIS A 283 -15.87 -27.35 5.56
N PHE A 284 -14.82 -27.04 4.79
CA PHE A 284 -13.44 -27.45 5.14
C PHE A 284 -12.63 -26.43 5.97
N ASN A 285 -13.12 -25.18 6.10
CA ASN A 285 -12.28 -24.07 6.58
C ASN A 285 -12.29 -23.83 8.11
N ARG A 286 -12.80 -24.78 8.92
CA ARG A 286 -12.85 -24.62 10.38
C ARG A 286 -11.72 -25.32 11.15
N HIS A 287 -10.95 -26.23 10.53
CA HIS A 287 -10.03 -27.09 11.29
C HIS A 287 -8.55 -27.03 10.89
N PHE A 288 -8.17 -26.33 9.82
CA PHE A 288 -6.77 -26.28 9.37
C PHE A 288 -6.35 -24.86 8.97
N PRO A 289 -6.03 -23.97 9.94
CA PRO A 289 -5.64 -22.58 9.65
C PRO A 289 -4.23 -22.41 9.05
N HIS A 290 -3.43 -23.48 8.90
CA HIS A 290 -2.01 -23.36 8.55
C HIS A 290 -1.54 -24.17 7.33
N HIS A 291 -2.42 -24.86 6.61
CA HIS A 291 -2.02 -25.42 5.32
C HIS A 291 -2.08 -24.32 4.27
N GLN A 292 -0.91 -23.85 3.84
CA GLN A 292 -0.75 -23.04 2.63
C GLN A 292 -1.21 -23.88 1.44
N PHE A 293 -2.49 -23.77 1.08
CA PHE A 293 -2.96 -24.31 -0.19
C PHE A 293 -2.29 -23.50 -1.30
N VAL A 294 -1.40 -24.15 -2.05
CA VAL A 294 -0.83 -23.57 -3.26
C VAL A 294 -1.99 -23.32 -4.21
N ARG A 295 -2.33 -22.05 -4.44
CA ARG A 295 -3.38 -21.69 -5.38
C ARG A 295 -2.96 -22.13 -6.78
N PRO A 296 -3.82 -22.84 -7.53
CA PRO A 296 -3.54 -23.12 -8.92
C PRO A 296 -3.47 -21.80 -9.69
N VAL A 297 -2.30 -21.50 -10.23
CA VAL A 297 -2.09 -20.37 -11.14
C VAL A 297 -2.51 -20.81 -12.54
N ILE A 298 -3.31 -19.99 -13.22
CA ILE A 298 -3.68 -20.20 -14.62
C ILE A 298 -2.44 -19.84 -15.44
N GLU A 299 -1.83 -20.84 -16.10
CA GLU A 299 -0.73 -20.55 -17.02
C GLU A 299 -1.30 -19.85 -18.26
N PRO A 300 -0.74 -18.69 -18.64
CA PRO A 300 -1.21 -17.96 -19.80
C PRO A 300 -0.91 -18.75 -21.07
N SER A 301 -1.89 -18.86 -21.97
CA SER A 301 -1.64 -19.29 -23.35
C SER A 301 -0.63 -18.35 -24.02
N GLU A 302 0.03 -18.78 -25.10
CA GLU A 302 0.95 -17.90 -25.87
C GLU A 302 0.29 -16.57 -26.27
N SER A 303 -0.99 -16.60 -26.66
CA SER A 303 -1.78 -15.40 -26.95
C SER A 303 -1.97 -14.49 -25.74
N THR A 304 -2.11 -15.08 -24.54
CA THR A 304 -2.22 -14.34 -23.28
C THR A 304 -0.87 -13.74 -22.88
N VAL A 305 0.24 -14.47 -23.09
CA VAL A 305 1.60 -13.97 -22.86
C VAL A 305 1.92 -12.78 -23.75
N ALA A 306 1.62 -12.88 -25.06
CA ALA A 306 1.81 -11.78 -26.00
C ALA A 306 0.99 -10.55 -25.60
N PHE A 307 -0.27 -10.75 -25.20
CA PHE A 307 -1.12 -9.68 -24.69
C PHE A 307 -0.56 -9.03 -23.42
N TYR A 308 -0.04 -9.81 -22.48
CA TYR A 308 0.60 -9.28 -21.28
C TYR A 308 1.83 -8.46 -21.59
N ALA A 309 2.68 -8.92 -22.51
CA ALA A 309 3.83 -8.16 -22.95
C ALA A 309 3.42 -6.80 -23.56
N GLU A 310 2.41 -6.80 -24.43
CA GLU A 310 1.84 -5.56 -25.02
C GLU A 310 1.31 -4.62 -23.93
N MET A 311 0.52 -5.12 -22.99
CA MET A 311 -0.02 -4.30 -21.90
C MET A 311 1.06 -3.75 -20.97
N LYS A 312 2.03 -4.58 -20.60
CA LYS A 312 3.15 -4.20 -19.75
C LYS A 312 3.96 -3.11 -20.41
N GLU A 313 4.29 -3.26 -21.69
CA GLU A 313 4.97 -2.24 -22.48
C GLU A 313 4.17 -0.93 -22.50
N VAL A 314 2.86 -0.96 -22.76
CA VAL A 314 2.01 0.25 -22.77
C VAL A 314 2.01 0.99 -21.42
N MET A 315 1.98 0.25 -20.31
CA MET A 315 1.88 0.85 -18.96
C MET A 315 3.23 1.34 -18.42
N GLU A 316 4.34 0.72 -18.85
CA GLU A 316 5.71 1.05 -18.43
C GLU A 316 6.40 2.07 -19.37
N SER A 317 5.98 2.21 -20.62
CA SER A 317 6.69 2.97 -21.69
C SER A 317 6.64 4.50 -21.63
N LYS A 318 6.01 5.10 -20.62
CA LYS A 318 5.90 6.57 -20.52
C LYS A 318 6.50 7.11 -19.23
N LYS A 319 7.77 7.50 -19.31
CA LYS A 319 8.41 8.46 -18.41
C LYS A 319 8.95 9.62 -19.22
#